data_AF-A0A968BX08-F1
#
_entry.id   AF-A0A968BX08-F1
#
_cell.length_a   1.000
_cell.length_b   1.000
_cell.length_c   1.000
_cell.angle_alpha   90.00
_cell.angle_beta   90.00
_cell.angle_gamma   90.00
#
_symmetry.space_group_name_H-M   'P 1'
#
loop_
_entity.id
_entity.type
_entity.pdbx_description
1 polymer ?
#
loop_
_entity_poly.entity_id
_entity_poly.type
_entity_poly.pdbx_seq_one_letter_code
_entity_poly.pdbx_strand_id
1 'polypeptide(L)'
;MTLMLHCGGEQVTRQMVEAVPVPEKTDTWYPVPYGDTIAFLHEQAKKRLDREVVQEAYGLNKEGKQMFALLTLEARDDSGLALGLRASYDKSLARGMACGSHVFVCDNLAFSGDAFVVVRKHTKNCARDFREMVIRQLMAAADHEARMARDIARMKATPCHEQRGYSILGVAQGQGILTPTQATVAFGDWRKPRYEDFAPRNLWSLYNCVTEGLKKGAPGTIIDRHAAAHDFFTERLAA
;
A
#
# COMPACT_ATOMS: atom_id res chain seq x y z
N MET A 1 7.57 10.36 6.62
CA MET A 1 7.00 9.95 5.31
C MET A 1 6.01 11.00 4.82
N THR A 2 5.88 11.18 3.50
CA THR A 2 4.98 12.17 2.87
C THR A 2 3.85 11.43 2.15
N LEU A 3 2.60 11.81 2.45
CA LEU A 3 1.43 11.37 1.67
C LEU A 3 1.53 12.01 0.28
N MET A 4 1.69 11.21 -0.77
CA MET A 4 1.92 11.77 -2.11
C MET A 4 0.58 12.03 -2.80
N LEU A 5 0.10 13.29 -2.71
CA LEU A 5 -1.22 13.65 -3.24
C LEU A 5 -1.24 13.94 -4.75
N HIS A 6 -2.17 13.35 -5.52
CA HIS A 6 -2.29 13.45 -6.98
C HIS A 6 -3.76 13.42 -7.40
N CYS A 7 -4.10 14.20 -8.45
CA CYS A 7 -5.47 14.35 -8.98
C CYS A 7 -6.49 14.93 -7.98
N GLY A 8 -6.20 16.13 -7.44
CA GLY A 8 -7.17 16.93 -6.69
C GLY A 8 -7.40 16.50 -5.24
N GLY A 9 -6.60 15.56 -4.71
CA GLY A 9 -6.57 15.26 -3.29
C GLY A 9 -5.86 16.37 -2.50
N GLU A 10 -6.41 16.69 -1.33
CA GLU A 10 -5.89 17.70 -0.41
C GLU A 10 -5.29 17.03 0.82
N GLN A 11 -4.08 17.45 1.22
CA GLN A 11 -3.50 17.05 2.49
C GLN A 11 -4.25 17.78 3.60
N VAL A 12 -4.78 17.04 4.56
CA VAL A 12 -5.62 17.62 5.61
C VAL A 12 -5.17 17.20 6.99
N THR A 13 -5.68 17.91 8.01
CA THR A 13 -5.50 17.52 9.40
C THR A 13 -6.49 16.42 9.80
N ARG A 14 -6.20 15.72 10.90
CA ARG A 14 -7.13 14.76 11.49
C ARG A 14 -8.49 15.38 11.81
N GLN A 15 -8.50 16.61 12.34
CA GLN A 15 -9.73 17.34 12.67
C GLN A 15 -10.61 17.57 11.44
N MET A 16 -9.99 17.89 10.29
CA MET A 16 -10.72 18.05 9.03
C MET A 16 -11.31 16.72 8.54
N VAL A 17 -10.61 15.60 8.73
CA VAL A 17 -11.13 14.26 8.42
C VAL A 17 -12.33 13.90 9.31
N GLU A 18 -12.24 14.21 10.60
CA GLU A 18 -13.31 13.98 11.58
C GLU A 18 -14.53 14.86 11.33
N ALA A 19 -14.33 16.05 10.74
CA ALA A 19 -15.39 16.99 10.39
C ALA A 19 -16.15 16.63 9.09
N VAL A 20 -15.69 15.64 8.31
CA VAL A 20 -16.38 15.25 7.07
C VAL A 20 -17.78 14.72 7.39
N PRO A 21 -18.86 15.31 6.81
CA PRO A 21 -20.22 14.86 7.06
C PRO A 21 -20.42 13.40 6.68
N VAL A 22 -20.93 12.62 7.63
CA VAL A 22 -21.25 11.21 7.40
C VAL A 22 -22.59 11.15 6.66
N PRO A 23 -22.68 10.50 5.49
CA PRO A 23 -23.95 10.35 4.78
C PRO A 23 -24.99 9.62 5.61
N GLU A 24 -26.26 9.83 5.29
CA GLU A 24 -27.33 9.02 5.89
C GLU A 24 -27.18 7.54 5.50
N LYS A 25 -27.41 6.67 6.48
CA LYS A 25 -27.46 5.22 6.25
C LYS A 25 -28.70 4.86 5.45
N THR A 26 -28.60 3.83 4.61
CA THR A 26 -29.74 3.19 3.94
C THR A 26 -29.82 1.72 4.36
N ASP A 27 -30.90 1.03 3.99
CA ASP A 27 -31.10 -0.40 4.32
C ASP A 27 -29.93 -1.31 3.90
N THR A 28 -29.22 -0.90 2.84
CA THR A 28 -28.12 -1.66 2.23
C THR A 28 -26.76 -0.98 2.37
N TRP A 29 -26.69 0.21 3.00
CA TRP A 29 -25.47 1.01 3.10
C TRP A 29 -25.32 1.65 4.47
N TYR A 30 -24.28 1.25 5.20
CA TYR A 30 -23.99 1.72 6.56
C TYR A 30 -22.65 2.46 6.56
N PRO A 31 -22.62 3.79 6.36
CA PRO A 31 -21.39 4.56 6.41
C PRO A 31 -20.82 4.54 7.84
N VAL A 32 -19.49 4.39 7.93
CA VAL A 32 -18.76 4.42 9.20
C VAL A 32 -17.92 5.69 9.20
N PRO A 33 -18.02 6.53 10.26
CA PRO A 33 -17.21 7.73 10.38
C PRO A 33 -15.72 7.45 10.15
N TYR A 34 -15.04 8.35 9.45
CA TYR A 34 -13.59 8.24 9.25
C TYR A 34 -12.84 8.31 10.58
N GLY A 35 -13.24 9.24 11.46
CA GLY A 35 -12.68 9.38 12.81
C GLY A 35 -12.73 8.09 13.63
N ASP A 36 -13.88 7.41 13.65
CA ASP A 36 -14.05 6.13 14.38
C ASP A 36 -13.07 5.06 13.90
N THR A 37 -12.78 5.03 12.59
CA THR A 37 -11.85 4.07 12.00
C THR A 37 -10.41 4.35 12.44
N ILE A 38 -10.02 5.63 12.43
CA ILE A 38 -8.70 6.09 12.86
C ILE A 38 -8.52 5.81 14.35
N ALA A 39 -9.49 6.21 15.19
CA ALA A 39 -9.46 5.99 16.62
C ALA A 39 -9.35 4.50 16.99
N PHE A 40 -10.10 3.64 16.29
CA PHE A 40 -10.02 2.19 16.49
C PHE A 40 -8.63 1.63 16.20
N LEU A 41 -7.93 2.15 15.17
CA LEU A 41 -6.58 1.69 14.84
C LEU A 41 -5.54 2.09 15.85
N HIS A 42 -5.64 3.31 16.40
CA HIS A 42 -4.80 3.72 17.54
C HIS A 42 -4.97 2.77 18.71
N GLU A 43 -6.23 2.50 19.09
CA GLU A 43 -6.54 1.60 20.20
C GLU A 43 -5.97 0.19 19.95
N GLN A 44 -6.19 -0.37 18.76
CA GLN A 44 -5.73 -1.74 18.46
C GLN A 44 -4.21 -1.83 18.27
N ALA A 45 -3.56 -0.82 17.70
CA ALA A 45 -2.10 -0.78 17.59
C ALA A 45 -1.46 -0.83 18.98
N LYS A 46 -1.92 0.02 19.90
CA LYS A 46 -1.44 0.00 21.29
C LYS A 46 -1.78 -1.31 21.99
N LYS A 47 -3.04 -1.74 21.95
CA LYS A 47 -3.51 -2.92 22.68
C LYS A 47 -2.89 -4.24 22.22
N ARG A 48 -2.59 -4.37 20.92
CA ARG A 48 -2.17 -5.65 20.31
C ARG A 48 -0.68 -5.71 20.00
N LEU A 49 -0.08 -4.59 19.66
CA LEU A 49 1.34 -4.52 19.28
C LEU A 49 2.19 -3.80 20.34
N ASP A 50 1.57 -3.15 21.33
CA ASP A 50 2.24 -2.26 22.28
C ASP A 50 3.12 -1.21 21.57
N ARG A 51 2.59 -0.66 20.47
CA ARG A 51 3.23 0.40 19.67
C ARG A 51 2.29 1.59 19.57
N GLU A 52 2.81 2.78 19.81
CA GLU A 52 2.07 4.03 19.61
C GLU A 52 2.15 4.49 18.15
N VAL A 53 1.18 5.28 17.71
CA VAL A 53 1.27 5.98 16.43
C VAL A 53 2.16 7.22 16.61
N VAL A 54 3.30 7.26 15.93
CA VAL A 54 4.29 8.35 16.03
C VAL A 54 4.19 9.35 14.89
N GLN A 55 3.60 8.95 13.76
CA GLN A 55 3.36 9.85 12.63
C GLN A 55 2.00 9.56 12.00
N GLU A 56 1.31 10.61 11.58
CA GLU A 56 0.05 10.50 10.85
C GLU A 56 0.08 11.42 9.63
N ALA A 57 -0.53 10.98 8.54
CA ALA A 57 -0.81 11.81 7.40
C ALA A 57 -2.18 11.46 6.82
N TYR A 58 -2.93 12.48 6.40
CA TYR A 58 -4.30 12.32 5.92
C TYR A 58 -4.52 13.04 4.60
N GLY A 59 -5.35 12.45 3.76
CA GLY A 59 -5.77 13.01 2.48
C GLY A 59 -7.26 12.88 2.28
N LEU A 60 -7.89 13.92 1.74
CA LEU A 60 -9.27 13.89 1.28
C LEU A 60 -9.32 14.14 -0.22
N ASN A 61 -10.23 13.46 -0.92
CA ASN A 61 -10.49 13.70 -2.33
C ASN A 61 -12.01 13.73 -2.59
N LYS A 62 -12.41 14.27 -3.75
CA LYS A 62 -13.80 14.43 -4.18
C LYS A 62 -14.66 15.11 -3.13
N GLU A 63 -14.25 16.28 -2.65
CA GLU A 63 -14.97 17.06 -1.63
C GLU A 63 -15.20 16.26 -0.33
N GLY A 64 -14.18 15.51 0.12
CA GLY A 64 -14.26 14.70 1.34
C GLY A 64 -14.96 13.35 1.18
N LYS A 65 -15.47 13.01 -0.01
CA LYS A 65 -16.12 11.71 -0.25
C LYS A 65 -15.15 10.53 -0.23
N GLN A 66 -13.85 10.77 -0.40
CA GLN A 66 -12.80 9.77 -0.29
C GLN A 66 -11.79 10.20 0.77
N MET A 67 -11.37 9.27 1.61
CA MET A 67 -10.37 9.50 2.66
C MET A 67 -9.24 8.50 2.55
N PHE A 68 -8.03 9.02 2.78
CA PHE A 68 -6.78 8.27 2.91
C PHE A 68 -6.10 8.62 4.21
N ALA A 69 -5.52 7.62 4.86
CA ALA A 69 -4.64 7.84 5.99
C ALA A 69 -3.40 6.95 5.90
N LEU A 70 -2.31 7.47 6.42
CA LEU A 70 -1.08 6.75 6.69
C LEU A 70 -0.70 6.99 8.14
N LEU A 71 -0.63 5.92 8.92
CA LEU A 71 -0.20 5.93 10.31
C LEU A 71 1.14 5.19 10.38
N THR A 72 2.16 5.81 10.96
CA THR A 72 3.43 5.16 11.25
C THR A 72 3.46 4.85 12.74
N LEU A 73 3.67 3.58 13.06
CA LEU A 73 3.84 3.12 14.43
C LEU A 73 5.28 3.27 14.88
N GLU A 74 5.48 3.37 16.19
CA GLU A 74 6.78 3.31 16.83
C GLU A 74 7.57 2.07 16.35
N ALA A 75 8.82 2.31 15.98
CA ALA A 75 9.72 1.25 15.57
C ALA A 75 10.24 0.47 16.79
N ARG A 76 10.37 -0.85 16.66
CA ARG A 76 11.11 -1.70 17.61
C ARG A 76 12.15 -2.48 16.83
N ASP A 77 13.39 -2.54 17.33
CA ASP A 77 14.49 -3.30 16.71
C ASP A 77 14.67 -2.99 15.20
N ASP A 78 14.71 -1.70 14.84
CA ASP A 78 14.77 -1.16 13.46
C ASP A 78 13.58 -1.52 12.54
N SER A 79 12.55 -2.18 13.10
CA SER A 79 11.30 -2.57 12.46
C SER A 79 10.23 -1.49 12.68
N GLY A 80 10.04 -0.61 11.71
CA GLY A 80 9.00 0.41 11.71
C GLY A 80 7.75 -0.10 10.99
N LEU A 81 6.60 -0.19 11.66
CA LEU A 81 5.35 -0.62 11.02
C LEU A 81 4.54 0.61 10.58
N ALA A 82 3.93 0.53 9.41
CA ALA A 82 3.00 1.52 8.93
C ALA A 82 1.65 0.87 8.60
N LEU A 83 0.58 1.65 8.80
CA LEU A 83 -0.80 1.28 8.55
C LEU A 83 -1.37 2.25 7.52
N GLY A 84 -1.87 1.72 6.42
CA GLY A 84 -2.52 2.48 5.37
C GLY A 84 -4.03 2.30 5.42
N LEU A 85 -4.81 3.33 5.19
CA LEU A 85 -6.27 3.27 5.16
C LEU A 85 -6.83 3.99 3.96
N ARG A 86 -7.88 3.39 3.39
CA ARG A 86 -8.78 4.10 2.48
C ARG A 86 -10.24 3.83 2.82
N ALA A 87 -11.07 4.82 2.58
CA ALA A 87 -12.52 4.69 2.63
C ALA A 87 -13.20 5.67 1.68
N SER A 88 -14.46 5.40 1.34
CA SER A 88 -15.29 6.38 0.65
C SER A 88 -16.71 6.40 1.20
N TYR A 89 -17.35 7.56 1.04
CA TYR A 89 -18.75 7.81 1.31
C TYR A 89 -19.61 7.79 0.04
N ASP A 90 -19.01 7.98 -1.14
CA ASP A 90 -19.67 7.93 -2.45
C ASP A 90 -19.70 6.52 -3.07
N LYS A 91 -19.28 5.49 -2.32
CA LYS A 91 -19.20 4.10 -2.77
C LYS A 91 -18.19 3.85 -3.90
N SER A 92 -17.39 4.86 -4.26
CA SER A 92 -16.39 4.73 -5.33
C SER A 92 -15.17 3.89 -4.91
N LEU A 93 -14.95 3.75 -3.59
CA LEU A 93 -13.92 2.89 -3.01
C LEU A 93 -14.50 2.01 -1.90
N ALA A 94 -14.15 0.73 -1.93
CA ALA A 94 -14.33 -0.12 -0.76
C ALA A 94 -13.36 0.32 0.35
N ARG A 95 -13.82 0.20 1.61
CA ARG A 95 -12.96 0.40 2.77
C ARG A 95 -11.84 -0.64 2.78
N GLY A 96 -10.61 -0.21 2.97
CA GLY A 96 -9.46 -1.11 2.92
C GLY A 96 -8.35 -0.65 3.86
N MET A 97 -7.53 -1.60 4.27
CA MET A 97 -6.37 -1.34 5.12
C MET A 97 -5.14 -2.06 4.56
N ALA A 98 -3.99 -1.39 4.67
CA ALA A 98 -2.67 -1.95 4.48
C ALA A 98 -1.93 -2.00 5.81
N CYS A 99 -1.08 -3.00 6.00
CA CYS A 99 -0.16 -3.08 7.12
C CYS A 99 1.21 -3.57 6.60
N GLY A 100 2.32 -2.96 7.03
CA GLY A 100 3.66 -3.40 6.63
C GLY A 100 4.77 -2.41 6.96
N SER A 101 6.03 -2.81 6.77
CA SER A 101 7.19 -1.97 7.13
C SER A 101 7.46 -0.82 6.16
N HIS A 102 7.03 -0.99 4.92
CA HIS A 102 7.08 0.02 3.88
C HIS A 102 5.69 0.33 3.33
N VAL A 103 4.79 0.87 4.17
CA VAL A 103 3.52 1.38 3.65
C VAL A 103 3.75 2.73 2.98
N PHE A 104 3.74 2.72 1.66
CA PHE A 104 3.61 3.93 0.87
C PHE A 104 2.14 4.26 0.70
N VAL A 105 1.75 5.52 0.88
CA VAL A 105 0.40 6.01 0.55
C VAL A 105 0.55 7.17 -0.41
N CYS A 106 0.27 6.93 -1.68
CA CYS A 106 -0.02 8.01 -2.60
C CYS A 106 -1.53 8.07 -2.87
N ASP A 107 -2.02 9.26 -3.15
CA ASP A 107 -3.38 9.56 -3.58
C ASP A 107 -3.78 8.92 -4.88
N ASN A 108 -2.81 8.44 -5.63
CA ASN A 108 -3.07 7.47 -6.67
C ASN A 108 -3.42 6.11 -6.05
N LEU A 109 -4.09 6.04 -4.89
CA LEU A 109 -4.64 4.84 -4.27
C LEU A 109 -3.65 3.66 -4.19
N ALA A 110 -2.34 3.93 -4.20
CA ALA A 110 -1.31 2.93 -3.97
C ALA A 110 -1.09 2.79 -2.48
N PHE A 111 -1.42 1.60 -1.99
CA PHE A 111 -0.69 1.03 -0.89
C PHE A 111 0.29 0.02 -1.50
N SER A 112 1.59 0.25 -1.37
CA SER A 112 2.54 -0.87 -1.40
C SER A 112 2.77 -1.26 0.05
N GLY A 113 2.67 -2.54 0.36
CA GLY A 113 2.85 -3.07 1.71
C GLY A 113 2.56 -4.56 1.72
N ASP A 114 3.26 -5.28 2.59
CA ASP A 114 3.39 -6.74 2.57
C ASP A 114 2.10 -7.47 2.98
N ALA A 115 1.12 -6.71 3.44
CA ALA A 115 -0.20 -7.15 3.88
C ALA A 115 -1.29 -6.10 3.55
N PHE A 116 -1.56 -5.91 2.26
CA PHE A 116 -2.75 -5.16 1.86
C PHE A 116 -3.99 -6.07 1.84
N VAL A 117 -5.00 -5.73 2.63
CA VAL A 117 -6.28 -6.45 2.66
C VAL A 117 -7.45 -5.48 2.47
N VAL A 118 -8.27 -5.75 1.46
CA VAL A 118 -9.48 -4.99 1.15
C VAL A 118 -10.68 -5.69 1.77
N VAL A 119 -11.45 -5.00 2.61
CA VAL A 119 -12.79 -5.45 3.01
C VAL A 119 -13.82 -4.90 2.05
N ARG A 120 -14.53 -5.79 1.36
CA ARG A 120 -15.59 -5.37 0.43
C ARG A 120 -16.90 -5.08 1.15
N LYS A 121 -17.44 -3.91 0.79
CA LYS A 121 -18.83 -3.39 0.93
C LYS A 121 -19.31 -3.03 2.33
N HIS A 122 -19.99 -1.88 2.40
CA HIS A 122 -20.64 -1.39 3.62
C HIS A 122 -22.01 -2.04 3.81
N THR A 123 -22.00 -3.34 4.06
CA THR A 123 -23.17 -4.10 4.50
C THR A 123 -23.52 -3.76 5.95
N LYS A 124 -24.66 -4.25 6.43
CA LYS A 124 -25.11 -4.10 7.83
C LYS A 124 -24.04 -4.50 8.87
N ASN A 125 -23.13 -5.40 8.51
CA ASN A 125 -22.08 -5.90 9.39
C ASN A 125 -20.69 -5.28 9.13
N CYS A 126 -20.58 -4.34 8.19
CA CYS A 126 -19.29 -3.84 7.72
C CYS A 126 -18.40 -3.27 8.83
N ALA A 127 -18.96 -2.56 9.80
CA ALA A 127 -18.19 -2.03 10.93
C ALA A 127 -17.54 -3.15 11.75
N ARG A 128 -18.28 -4.22 12.05
CA ARG A 128 -17.77 -5.40 12.77
C ARG A 128 -16.72 -6.13 11.93
N ASP A 129 -17.06 -6.45 10.68
CA ASP A 129 -16.20 -7.23 9.80
C ASP A 129 -14.88 -6.50 9.53
N PHE A 130 -14.92 -5.17 9.38
CA PHE A 130 -13.75 -4.32 9.26
C PHE A 130 -12.90 -4.35 10.54
N ARG A 131 -13.50 -4.23 11.73
CA ARG A 131 -12.77 -4.32 13.01
C ARG A 131 -12.07 -5.67 13.17
N GLU A 132 -12.73 -6.77 12.85
CA GLU A 132 -12.13 -8.11 12.89
C GLU A 132 -11.00 -8.27 11.88
N MET A 133 -11.13 -7.68 10.69
CA MET A 133 -10.03 -7.65 9.70
C MET A 133 -8.84 -6.87 10.25
N VAL A 134 -9.04 -5.66 10.76
CA VAL A 134 -7.98 -4.83 11.34
C VAL A 134 -7.20 -5.60 12.39
N ILE A 135 -7.91 -6.26 13.33
CA ILE A 135 -7.27 -7.06 14.38
C ILE A 135 -6.43 -8.18 13.77
N ARG A 136 -6.97 -8.93 12.80
CA ARG A 136 -6.22 -10.00 12.12
C ARG A 136 -4.96 -9.48 11.42
N GLN A 137 -5.05 -8.33 10.75
CA GLN A 137 -3.92 -7.73 10.04
C GLN A 137 -2.83 -7.26 11.00
N LEU A 138 -3.20 -6.62 12.11
CA LEU A 138 -2.24 -6.22 13.12
C LEU A 138 -1.53 -7.44 13.72
N MET A 139 -2.26 -8.51 14.05
CA MET A 139 -1.63 -9.72 14.60
C MET A 139 -0.67 -10.41 13.62
N ALA A 140 -0.91 -10.31 12.31
CA ALA A 140 -0.03 -10.88 11.29
C ALA A 140 1.12 -9.95 10.88
N ALA A 141 1.13 -8.69 11.33
CA ALA A 141 2.03 -7.65 10.84
C ALA A 141 3.51 -7.99 11.01
N ALA A 142 3.89 -8.55 12.16
CA ALA A 142 5.27 -8.93 12.44
C ALA A 142 5.75 -10.06 11.50
N ASP A 143 4.89 -11.04 11.22
CA ASP A 143 5.21 -12.12 10.29
C ASP A 143 5.38 -11.61 8.86
N HIS A 144 4.54 -10.66 8.44
CA HIS A 144 4.61 -10.01 7.14
C HIS A 144 5.91 -9.22 6.96
N GLU A 145 6.26 -8.41 7.96
CA GLU A 145 7.50 -7.63 7.99
C GLU A 145 8.73 -8.56 7.92
N ALA A 146 8.75 -9.60 8.75
CA ALA A 146 9.85 -10.58 8.76
C ALA A 146 9.97 -11.31 7.41
N ARG A 147 8.85 -11.62 6.74
CA ARG A 147 8.86 -12.22 5.40
C ARG A 147 9.45 -11.27 4.37
N MET A 148 9.02 -10.01 4.33
CA MET A 148 9.52 -9.05 3.37
C MET A 148 11.01 -8.75 3.57
N ALA A 149 11.46 -8.59 4.82
CA ALA A 149 12.87 -8.41 5.10
C ALA A 149 13.72 -9.57 4.53
N ARG A 150 13.24 -10.81 4.65
CA ARG A 150 13.87 -11.99 4.03
C ARG A 150 13.84 -11.91 2.50
N ASP A 151 12.71 -11.56 1.90
CA ASP A 151 12.58 -11.49 0.44
C ASP A 151 13.48 -10.39 -0.15
N ILE A 152 13.52 -9.20 0.46
CA ILE A 152 14.44 -8.11 0.10
C ILE A 152 15.89 -8.59 0.19
N ALA A 153 16.28 -9.22 1.30
CA ALA A 153 17.63 -9.73 1.48
C ALA A 153 18.01 -10.74 0.38
N ARG A 154 17.10 -11.66 0.04
CA ARG A 154 17.29 -12.64 -1.03
C ARG A 154 17.37 -11.98 -2.41
N MET A 155 16.52 -10.99 -2.69
CA MET A 155 16.56 -10.25 -3.96
C MET A 155 17.85 -9.44 -4.11
N LYS A 156 18.35 -8.82 -3.03
CA LYS A 156 19.65 -8.13 -3.02
C LYS A 156 20.82 -9.08 -3.27
N ALA A 157 20.75 -10.29 -2.71
CA ALA A 157 21.76 -11.33 -2.87
C ALA A 157 21.73 -12.04 -4.23
N THR A 158 20.70 -11.82 -5.06
CA THR A 158 20.53 -12.50 -6.36
C THR A 158 21.01 -11.61 -7.51
N PRO A 159 22.14 -11.94 -8.18
CA PRO A 159 22.65 -11.15 -9.29
C PRO A 159 21.67 -11.12 -10.48
N CYS A 160 21.46 -9.92 -11.02
CA CYS A 160 20.62 -9.70 -12.19
C CYS A 160 21.35 -8.77 -13.15
N HIS A 161 22.17 -9.36 -14.01
CA HIS A 161 22.88 -8.64 -15.05
C HIS A 161 21.90 -8.17 -16.14
N GLU A 162 22.35 -7.24 -16.97
CA GLU A 162 21.50 -6.45 -17.87
C GLU A 162 20.54 -7.31 -18.72
N GLN A 163 21.05 -8.35 -19.38
CA GLN A 163 20.26 -9.21 -20.26
C GLN A 163 19.20 -10.05 -19.51
N ARG A 164 19.53 -10.57 -18.32
CA ARG A 164 18.56 -11.23 -17.45
C ARG A 164 17.45 -10.26 -17.05
N GLY A 165 17.80 -9.01 -16.73
CA GLY A 165 16.82 -7.98 -16.41
C GLY A 165 15.87 -7.68 -17.57
N TYR A 166 16.39 -7.52 -18.79
CA TYR A 166 15.54 -7.33 -19.97
C TYR A 166 14.62 -8.52 -20.25
N SER A 167 15.11 -9.76 -20.06
CA SER A 167 14.28 -10.96 -20.19
C SER A 167 13.13 -10.96 -19.16
N ILE A 168 13.44 -10.69 -17.89
CA ILE A 168 12.42 -10.63 -16.83
C ILE A 168 11.38 -9.53 -17.11
N LEU A 169 11.81 -8.33 -17.53
CA LEU A 169 10.90 -7.24 -17.87
C LEU A 169 10.01 -7.59 -19.08
N GLY A 170 10.58 -8.26 -20.08
CA GLY A 170 9.82 -8.75 -21.24
C GLY A 170 8.75 -9.76 -20.83
N VAL A 171 9.09 -10.71 -19.95
CA VAL A 171 8.12 -11.67 -19.39
C VAL A 171 7.08 -10.96 -18.53
N ALA A 172 7.47 -9.99 -17.70
CA ALA A 172 6.53 -9.21 -16.88
C ALA A 172 5.50 -8.48 -17.75
N GLN A 173 5.93 -7.89 -18.86
CA GLN A 173 5.01 -7.27 -19.82
C GLN A 173 4.14 -8.31 -20.53
N GLY A 174 4.73 -9.42 -20.99
CA GLY A 174 4.00 -10.48 -21.70
C GLY A 174 2.94 -11.18 -20.85
N GLN A 175 3.18 -11.34 -19.55
CA GLN A 175 2.23 -11.87 -18.57
C GLN A 175 1.26 -10.80 -18.04
N GLY A 176 1.35 -9.57 -18.54
CA GLY A 176 0.48 -8.47 -18.16
C GLY A 176 0.77 -7.87 -16.77
N ILE A 177 1.85 -8.26 -16.09
CA ILE A 177 2.28 -7.61 -14.82
C ILE A 177 2.55 -6.12 -15.04
N LEU A 178 3.13 -5.75 -16.19
CA LEU A 178 3.31 -4.37 -16.62
C LEU A 178 2.48 -4.08 -17.88
N THR A 179 1.82 -2.92 -17.92
CA THR A 179 1.28 -2.40 -19.19
C THR A 179 2.42 -1.83 -20.05
N PRO A 180 2.23 -1.61 -21.36
CA PRO A 180 3.28 -1.05 -22.22
C PRO A 180 3.86 0.28 -21.71
N THR A 181 3.00 1.16 -21.18
CA THR A 181 3.42 2.45 -20.60
C THR A 181 4.25 2.29 -19.33
N GLN A 182 3.90 1.33 -18.47
CA GLN A 182 4.63 1.03 -17.24
C GLN A 182 5.96 0.33 -17.55
N ALA A 183 5.95 -0.61 -18.50
CA ALA A 183 7.14 -1.30 -19.00
C ALA A 183 8.15 -0.30 -19.57
N THR A 184 7.70 0.69 -20.34
CA THR A 184 8.58 1.74 -20.89
C THR A 184 9.38 2.46 -19.80
N VAL A 185 8.76 2.73 -18.64
CA VAL A 185 9.45 3.32 -17.49
C VAL A 185 10.46 2.34 -16.91
N ALA A 186 10.02 1.11 -16.62
CA ALA A 186 10.88 0.09 -16.00
C ALA A 186 12.09 -0.27 -16.88
N PHE A 187 11.91 -0.41 -18.19
CA PHE A 187 13.00 -0.60 -19.15
C PHE A 187 13.93 0.61 -19.21
N GLY A 188 13.38 1.82 -19.19
CA GLY A 188 14.17 3.06 -19.14
C GLY A 188 15.07 3.12 -17.91
N ASP A 189 14.50 2.82 -16.74
CA ASP A 189 15.18 2.80 -15.45
C ASP A 189 16.21 1.69 -15.33
N TRP A 190 15.88 0.52 -15.86
CA TRP A 190 16.85 -0.57 -15.93
C TRP A 190 18.02 -0.21 -16.85
N ARG A 191 17.77 0.39 -18.02
CA ARG A 191 18.86 0.80 -18.92
C ARG A 191 19.70 1.93 -18.34
N LYS A 192 19.05 2.95 -17.76
CA LYS A 192 19.69 4.13 -17.19
C LYS A 192 19.06 4.44 -15.82
N PRO A 193 19.65 3.92 -14.72
CA PRO A 193 19.14 4.13 -13.36
C PRO A 193 18.98 5.61 -13.03
N ARG A 194 17.77 6.01 -12.61
CA ARG A 194 17.48 7.36 -12.11
C ARG A 194 17.80 7.53 -10.63
N TYR A 195 17.85 6.43 -9.88
CA TYR A 195 18.08 6.43 -8.43
C TYR A 195 19.18 5.42 -8.08
N GLU A 196 19.85 5.64 -6.95
CA GLU A 196 20.97 4.79 -6.50
C GLU A 196 20.53 3.33 -6.29
N ASP A 197 19.35 3.10 -5.71
CA ASP A 197 18.80 1.75 -5.47
C ASP A 197 18.54 0.94 -6.75
N PHE A 198 18.58 1.58 -7.92
CA PHE A 198 18.30 0.96 -9.22
C PHE A 198 19.59 0.53 -9.93
N ALA A 199 20.75 1.01 -9.45
CA ALA A 199 22.06 0.74 -10.04
C ALA A 199 22.70 -0.62 -9.70
N PRO A 200 22.49 -1.28 -8.54
CA PRO A 200 23.28 -2.44 -8.11
C PRO A 200 23.26 -3.71 -8.98
N ARG A 201 22.39 -3.80 -9.99
CA ARG A 201 22.27 -4.96 -10.89
C ARG A 201 22.02 -6.29 -10.17
N ASN A 202 21.09 -6.25 -9.22
CA ASN A 202 20.52 -7.41 -8.56
C ASN A 202 18.99 -7.43 -8.74
N LEU A 203 18.35 -8.52 -8.31
CA LEU A 203 16.91 -8.67 -8.48
C LEU A 203 16.13 -7.59 -7.71
N TRP A 204 16.67 -7.07 -6.60
CA TRP A 204 16.10 -5.94 -5.86
C TRP A 204 16.09 -4.64 -6.67
N SER A 205 17.20 -4.30 -7.32
CA SER A 205 17.27 -3.12 -8.18
C SER A 205 16.30 -3.20 -9.37
N LEU A 206 16.10 -4.40 -9.94
CA LEU A 206 15.12 -4.61 -11.00
C LEU A 206 13.68 -4.50 -10.48
N TYR A 207 13.41 -5.06 -9.30
CA TYR A 207 12.13 -4.93 -8.61
C TYR A 207 11.75 -3.45 -8.41
N ASN A 208 12.71 -2.62 -8.02
CA ASN A 208 12.50 -1.18 -7.86
C ASN A 208 12.16 -0.47 -9.19
N CYS A 209 12.80 -0.83 -10.31
CA CYS A 209 12.41 -0.31 -11.63
C CYS A 209 10.96 -0.66 -11.99
N VAL A 210 10.52 -1.89 -11.68
CA VAL A 210 9.16 -2.36 -11.95
C VAL A 210 8.13 -1.61 -11.12
N THR A 211 8.36 -1.49 -9.81
CA THR A 211 7.44 -0.79 -8.90
C THR A 211 7.36 0.71 -9.22
N GLU A 212 8.45 1.33 -9.65
CA GLU A 212 8.44 2.70 -10.16
C GLU A 212 7.57 2.85 -11.43
N GLY A 213 7.64 1.90 -12.35
CA GLY A 213 6.76 1.87 -13.52
C GLY A 213 5.28 1.74 -13.14
N LEU A 214 4.96 0.92 -12.13
CA LEU A 214 3.59 0.71 -11.64
C LEU A 214 2.92 1.98 -11.10
N LYS A 215 3.70 2.99 -10.67
CA LYS A 215 3.17 4.29 -10.21
C LYS A 215 2.37 5.05 -11.29
N LYS A 216 2.55 4.71 -12.57
CA LYS A 216 1.72 5.24 -13.68
C LYS A 216 0.34 4.58 -13.80
N GLY A 217 0.02 3.61 -12.94
CA GLY A 217 -1.24 2.87 -12.96
C GLY A 217 -2.44 3.68 -12.49
N ALA A 218 -3.63 3.22 -12.87
CA ALA A 218 -4.86 3.75 -12.34
C ALA A 218 -4.90 3.53 -10.82
N PRO A 219 -5.31 4.54 -10.05
CA PRO A 219 -5.24 4.45 -8.62
C PRO A 219 -5.89 3.17 -8.04
N GLY A 220 -7.11 2.84 -8.49
CA GLY A 220 -7.90 1.78 -7.87
C GLY A 220 -7.28 0.39 -7.91
N THR A 221 -6.28 0.16 -8.77
CA THR A 221 -5.65 -1.14 -8.98
C THR A 221 -4.22 -1.20 -8.46
N ILE A 222 -3.64 -0.11 -7.95
CA ILE A 222 -2.19 -0.08 -7.69
C ILE A 222 -1.76 -1.17 -6.72
N ILE A 223 -2.56 -1.48 -5.70
CA ILE A 223 -2.15 -2.49 -4.73
C ILE A 223 -2.13 -3.89 -5.35
N ASP A 224 -3.23 -4.31 -5.97
CA ASP A 224 -3.31 -5.63 -6.61
C ASP A 224 -2.17 -5.82 -7.63
N ARG A 225 -1.79 -4.74 -8.30
CA ARG A 225 -0.67 -4.71 -9.25
C ARG A 225 0.70 -4.85 -8.56
N HIS A 226 0.93 -4.18 -7.44
CA HIS A 226 2.19 -4.32 -6.68
C HIS A 226 2.30 -5.68 -6.00
N ALA A 227 1.19 -6.21 -5.48
CA ALA A 227 1.13 -7.56 -4.92
C ALA A 227 1.47 -8.60 -6.01
N ALA A 228 0.81 -8.54 -7.17
CA ALA A 228 1.11 -9.42 -8.30
C ALA A 228 2.57 -9.31 -8.78
N ALA A 229 3.14 -8.10 -8.77
CA ALA A 229 4.54 -7.91 -9.09
C ALA A 229 5.47 -8.52 -8.03
N HIS A 230 5.15 -8.40 -6.74
CA HIS A 230 5.92 -9.05 -5.68
C HIS A 230 5.89 -10.58 -5.79
N ASP A 231 4.71 -11.17 -6.00
CA ASP A 231 4.56 -12.62 -6.23
C ASP A 231 5.41 -13.07 -7.43
N PHE A 232 5.31 -12.36 -8.56
CA PHE A 232 6.11 -12.61 -9.76
C PHE A 232 7.63 -12.60 -9.48
N PHE A 233 8.12 -11.70 -8.62
CA PHE A 233 9.55 -11.63 -8.29
C PHE A 233 9.97 -12.69 -7.27
N THR A 234 9.12 -13.03 -6.30
CA THR A 234 9.41 -14.09 -5.32
C THR A 234 9.45 -15.48 -5.96
N GLU A 235 8.58 -15.76 -6.95
CA GLU A 235 8.65 -16.98 -7.76
C GLU A 235 10.03 -17.14 -8.45
N ARG A 236 10.65 -16.03 -8.86
CA ARG A 236 11.98 -16.02 -9.48
C ARG A 236 13.14 -16.15 -8.50
N LEU A 237 12.89 -16.09 -7.19
CA LEU A 237 13.87 -16.46 -6.17
C LEU A 237 13.93 -17.97 -5.94
N ALA A 238 12.93 -18.72 -6.43
CA ALA A 238 12.87 -20.18 -6.35
C ALA A 238 13.41 -20.88 -7.60
N ALA A 239 13.73 -20.12 -8.66
CA ALA A 239 14.23 -20.57 -9.96
C ALA A 239 15.70 -20.17 -10.16
#